data_AF-A0A4Y8CA63-F1
#
_entry.id   AF-A0A4Y8CA63-F1
#
_cell.length_a   1.000
_cell.length_b   1.000
_cell.length_c   1.000
_cell.angle_alpha   90.00
_cell.angle_beta   90.00
_cell.angle_gamma   90.00
#
_symmetry.space_group_name_H-M   'P 1'
#
loop_
_entity.id
_entity.type
_entity.pdbx_description
1 polymer ?
#
loop_
_entity_poly.entity_id
_entity_poly.type
_entity_poly.pdbx_seq_one_letter_code
_entity_poly.pdbx_strand_id
1 'polypeptide(L)'
;FLDKLITKVNLQSPDMVVIVGDLIDANPKDLKNYISKLNDFNSTYGTFYALGNHEYYHGINEVLDLLRKHTNMKILVNQNLDLGFINIAGLGDLAGLDKGLYAPDLARIKVDLNTSKASILLTHQP
;
A
#
# COMPACT_ATOMS: atom_id res chain seq x y z
N PHE A 1 -15.52 11.77 -7.63
CA PHE A 1 -14.09 12.15 -7.68
C PHE A 1 -13.23 10.95 -8.06
N LEU A 2 -13.21 9.89 -7.24
CA LEU A 2 -12.38 8.69 -7.45
C LEU A 2 -12.47 8.09 -8.86
N ASP A 3 -13.67 7.93 -9.42
CA ASP A 3 -13.86 7.39 -10.78
C ASP A 3 -13.10 8.21 -11.84
N LYS A 4 -13.13 9.54 -11.73
CA LYS A 4 -12.39 10.42 -12.66
C LYS A 4 -10.88 10.30 -12.49
N LEU A 5 -10.40 10.07 -11.26
CA LEU A 5 -9.00 9.83 -10.98
C LEU A 5 -8.55 8.50 -11.58
N ILE A 6 -9.30 7.43 -11.34
CA ILE A 6 -9.03 6.10 -11.90
C ILE A 6 -8.99 6.17 -13.43
N THR A 7 -9.99 6.81 -14.07
CA THR A 7 -9.98 7.01 -15.53
C THR A 7 -8.71 7.73 -15.99
N LYS A 8 -8.31 8.81 -15.32
CA LYS A 8 -7.09 9.56 -15.70
C LYS A 8 -5.82 8.73 -15.54
N VAL A 9 -5.70 7.96 -14.46
CA VAL A 9 -4.54 7.08 -14.22
C VAL A 9 -4.50 5.99 -15.27
N ASN A 10 -5.61 5.30 -15.53
CA ASN A 10 -5.68 4.22 -16.52
C ASN A 10 -5.36 4.71 -17.94
N LEU A 11 -5.72 5.96 -18.28
CA LEU A 11 -5.35 6.57 -19.56
C LEU A 11 -3.83 6.74 -19.75
N GLN A 12 -3.04 6.74 -18.67
CA GLN A 12 -1.57 6.76 -18.76
C GLN A 12 -0.98 5.37 -19.08
N SER A 13 -1.80 4.32 -19.09
CA SER A 13 -1.35 2.92 -19.26
C SER A 13 -0.17 2.56 -18.34
N PRO A 14 -0.30 2.77 -17.01
CA PRO A 14 0.82 2.61 -16.09
C PRO A 14 1.23 1.14 -15.96
N ASP A 15 2.54 0.90 -15.81
CA ASP A 15 3.03 -0.44 -15.46
C ASP A 15 2.65 -0.83 -14.03
N MET A 16 2.62 0.13 -13.10
CA MET A 16 2.30 -0.05 -11.69
C MET A 16 1.53 1.15 -11.17
N VAL A 17 0.60 0.90 -10.26
CA VAL A 17 0.00 1.95 -9.41
C VAL A 17 0.52 1.76 -7.99
N VAL A 18 0.96 2.84 -7.36
CA VAL A 18 1.40 2.83 -5.96
C VAL A 18 0.57 3.81 -5.15
N ILE A 19 0.07 3.36 -3.99
CA ILE A 19 -0.68 4.16 -3.03
C ILE A 19 0.12 4.13 -1.72
N VAL A 20 0.59 5.29 -1.28
CA VAL A 20 1.49 5.44 -0.13
C VAL A 20 0.71 6.06 1.02
N GLY A 21 -0.09 5.25 1.71
CA GLY A 21 -0.74 5.62 2.96
C GLY A 21 -1.99 6.49 2.85
N ASP A 22 -2.58 6.75 4.02
CA ASP A 22 -3.70 7.65 4.28
C ASP A 22 -4.89 7.47 3.32
N LEU A 23 -5.20 6.20 3.03
CA LEU A 23 -6.37 5.84 2.26
C LEU A 23 -7.63 5.85 3.13
N ILE A 24 -7.47 5.64 4.43
CA ILE A 24 -8.54 5.59 5.42
C ILE A 24 -8.42 6.77 6.38
N ASP A 25 -9.19 7.82 6.12
CA ASP A 25 -9.31 9.01 7.00
C ASP A 25 -10.71 9.10 7.67
N ALA A 26 -11.48 8.02 7.59
CA ALA A 26 -12.82 7.94 8.18
C ALA A 26 -13.08 6.53 8.69
N ASN A 27 -14.25 6.31 9.30
CA ASN A 27 -14.61 5.00 9.83
C ASN A 27 -14.53 3.93 8.71
N PRO A 28 -13.74 2.85 8.89
CA PRO A 28 -13.54 1.80 7.89
C PRO A 28 -14.85 1.21 7.32
N LYS A 29 -15.91 1.15 8.14
CA LYS A 29 -17.22 0.58 7.75
C LYS A 29 -17.91 1.37 6.64
N ASP A 30 -17.68 2.68 6.56
CA ASP A 30 -18.32 3.56 5.58
C ASP A 30 -17.59 3.55 4.23
N LEU A 31 -16.37 2.98 4.18
CA LEU A 31 -15.48 3.07 3.03
C LEU A 31 -15.49 1.84 2.14
N LYS A 32 -16.22 0.77 2.50
CA LYS A 32 -16.24 -0.50 1.74
C LYS A 32 -16.52 -0.33 0.24
N ASN A 33 -17.56 0.43 -0.11
CA ASN A 33 -17.91 0.67 -1.52
C ASN A 33 -16.87 1.55 -2.22
N TYR A 34 -16.16 2.40 -1.47
CA TYR A 34 -15.15 3.31 -1.98
C TYR A 34 -13.84 2.57 -2.27
N ILE A 35 -13.34 1.77 -1.32
CA ILE A 35 -12.10 0.99 -1.49
C ILE A 35 -12.22 -0.08 -2.58
N SER A 36 -13.41 -0.64 -2.77
CA SER A 36 -13.60 -1.71 -3.77
C SER A 36 -13.40 -1.20 -5.20
N LYS A 37 -13.61 0.10 -5.43
CA LYS A 37 -13.33 0.77 -6.72
C LYS A 37 -11.83 0.86 -7.03
N LEU A 38 -10.94 0.73 -6.04
CA LEU A 38 -9.50 0.72 -6.29
C LEU A 38 -9.07 -0.49 -7.14
N ASN A 39 -9.93 -1.52 -7.23
CA ASN A 39 -9.74 -2.64 -8.15
C ASN A 39 -9.90 -2.26 -9.62
N ASP A 40 -10.47 -1.08 -9.92
CA ASP A 40 -10.66 -0.60 -11.29
C ASP A 40 -9.39 0.05 -11.85
N PHE A 41 -8.32 0.20 -11.05
CA PHE A 41 -7.00 0.56 -11.57
C PHE A 41 -6.48 -0.55 -12.50
N ASN A 42 -6.09 -0.17 -13.71
CA ASN A 42 -5.50 -1.08 -14.69
C ASN A 42 -4.00 -0.81 -14.80
N SER A 43 -3.19 -1.82 -14.53
CA SER A 43 -1.73 -1.77 -14.65
C SER A 43 -1.13 -3.14 -14.93
N THR A 44 0.04 -3.17 -15.54
CA THR A 44 0.73 -4.40 -15.95
C THR A 44 1.08 -5.30 -14.74
N TYR A 45 1.60 -4.72 -13.66
CA TYR A 45 2.10 -5.48 -12.50
C TYR A 45 1.22 -5.36 -11.25
N GLY A 46 0.14 -4.58 -11.35
CA GLY A 46 -0.87 -4.39 -10.30
C GLY A 46 -0.67 -3.13 -9.45
N THR A 47 -1.56 -3.00 -8.46
CA THR A 47 -1.57 -1.90 -7.50
C THR A 47 -0.88 -2.32 -6.21
N PHE A 48 0.01 -1.48 -5.70
CA PHE A 48 0.76 -1.69 -4.47
C PHE A 48 0.37 -0.64 -3.44
N TYR A 49 0.33 -1.06 -2.17
CA TYR A 49 -0.08 -0.19 -1.08
C TYR A 49 0.90 -0.28 0.09
N ALA A 50 1.31 0.88 0.61
CA ALA A 50 2.01 1.01 1.89
C ALA A 50 1.13 1.76 2.89
N LEU A 51 1.34 1.51 4.18
CA LEU A 51 0.57 2.15 5.25
C LEU A 51 0.98 3.60 5.45
N GLY A 52 0.01 4.43 5.81
CA GLY A 52 0.21 5.76 6.37
C GLY A 52 -0.16 5.80 7.84
N ASN A 53 -0.04 6.97 8.45
CA ASN A 53 -0.28 7.13 9.89
C ASN A 53 -1.78 7.05 10.22
N HIS A 54 -2.68 7.44 9.32
CA HIS A 54 -4.12 7.44 9.58
C HIS A 54 -4.68 6.03 9.77
N GLU A 55 -4.10 5.02 9.14
CA GLU A 55 -4.51 3.62 9.35
C GLU A 55 -4.28 3.13 10.78
N TYR A 56 -3.25 3.64 11.46
CA TYR A 56 -2.96 3.32 12.86
C TYR A 56 -3.94 3.99 13.82
N TYR A 57 -4.43 5.18 13.48
CA TYR A 57 -5.41 5.91 14.29
C TYR A 57 -6.82 5.32 14.19
N HIS A 58 -7.14 4.65 13.09
CA HIS A 58 -8.46 4.05 12.83
C HIS A 58 -8.55 2.54 13.11
N GLY A 59 -7.53 1.96 13.77
CA GLY A 59 -7.49 0.53 14.08
C GLY A 59 -6.85 -0.29 12.97
N ILE A 60 -5.52 -0.37 12.98
CA ILE A 60 -4.71 -0.91 11.87
C ILE A 60 -5.11 -2.33 11.42
N ASN A 61 -5.44 -3.22 12.35
CA ASN A 61 -5.84 -4.59 11.98
C ASN A 61 -7.17 -4.62 11.23
N GLU A 62 -8.15 -3.85 11.67
CA GLU A 62 -9.46 -3.75 11.02
C GLU A 62 -9.33 -3.14 9.63
N VAL A 63 -8.46 -2.13 9.48
CA VAL A 63 -8.14 -1.53 8.20
C VAL A 63 -7.46 -2.54 7.26
N LEU A 64 -6.43 -3.24 7.72
CA LEU A 64 -5.73 -4.23 6.91
C LEU A 64 -6.68 -5.35 6.47
N ASP A 65 -7.56 -5.82 7.35
CA ASP A 65 -8.55 -6.84 7.03
C ASP A 65 -9.57 -6.34 6.00
N LEU A 66 -10.04 -5.10 6.15
CA LEU A 66 -10.94 -4.45 5.20
C LEU A 66 -10.28 -4.35 3.80
N LEU A 67 -9.04 -3.86 3.73
CA LEU A 67 -8.30 -3.70 2.47
C LEU A 67 -8.03 -5.06 1.81
N ARG A 68 -7.57 -6.06 2.56
CA ARG A 68 -7.33 -7.41 2.04
C ARG A 68 -8.61 -8.09 1.53
N LYS A 69 -9.74 -7.82 2.17
CA LYS A 69 -11.02 -8.45 1.80
C LYS A 69 -11.66 -7.83 0.57
N HIS A 70 -11.43 -6.54 0.33
CA HIS A 70 -12.17 -5.77 -0.68
C HIS A 70 -11.30 -5.23 -1.82
N THR A 71 -9.98 -5.43 -1.75
CA THR A 71 -9.07 -4.97 -2.79
C THR A 71 -8.13 -6.09 -3.25
N ASN A 72 -7.69 -5.99 -4.50
CA ASN A 72 -6.69 -6.87 -5.12
C ASN A 72 -5.28 -6.26 -5.00
N MET A 73 -5.10 -5.25 -4.15
CA MET A 73 -3.82 -4.57 -3.98
C MET A 73 -2.81 -5.46 -3.27
N LYS A 74 -1.54 -5.33 -3.65
CA LYS A 74 -0.42 -5.89 -2.91
C LYS A 74 -0.08 -4.97 -1.75
N ILE A 75 -0.61 -5.30 -0.57
CA ILE A 75 -0.39 -4.54 0.67
C ILE A 75 0.97 -4.94 1.25
N LEU A 76 1.91 -4.01 1.27
CA LEU A 76 3.30 -4.23 1.69
C LEU A 76 3.53 -3.57 3.06
N VAL A 77 3.69 -4.41 4.10
CA VAL A 77 3.96 -3.95 5.47
C VAL A 77 5.23 -4.61 5.97
N ASN A 78 6.34 -3.86 6.01
CA ASN A 78 7.69 -4.36 6.28
C ASN A 78 8.05 -5.55 5.37
N GLN A 79 7.64 -5.48 4.12
CA GLN A 79 7.77 -6.54 3.14
C GLN A 79 8.33 -5.98 1.83
N ASN A 80 9.10 -6.81 1.13
CA ASN A 80 9.50 -6.55 -0.25
C ASN A 80 8.95 -7.63 -1.18
N LEU A 81 8.84 -7.28 -2.45
CA LEU A 81 8.48 -8.18 -3.53
C LEU A 81 9.44 -7.94 -4.71
N ASP A 82 10.10 -9.00 -5.16
CA ASP A 82 10.86 -9.01 -6.41
C ASP A 82 9.89 -9.22 -7.59
N LEU A 83 9.77 -8.22 -8.47
CA LEU A 83 8.93 -8.28 -9.68
C LEU A 83 9.67 -8.83 -10.91
N GLY A 84 10.88 -9.34 -10.74
CA GLY A 84 11.73 -9.84 -11.82
C GLY A 84 12.68 -8.77 -12.36
N PHE A 85 12.21 -7.53 -12.55
CA PHE A 85 13.03 -6.41 -13.07
C PHE A 85 13.37 -5.35 -12.01
N ILE A 86 12.63 -5.31 -10.90
CA ILE A 86 12.82 -4.37 -9.80
C ILE A 86 12.28 -4.98 -8.51
N ASN A 87 12.83 -4.56 -7.36
CA ASN A 87 12.19 -4.81 -6.07
C ASN A 87 11.23 -3.65 -5.74
N ILE A 88 10.10 -3.97 -5.15
CA ILE A 88 9.21 -2.99 -4.52
C ILE A 88 8.97 -3.39 -3.07
N ALA A 89 9.17 -2.44 -2.15
CA ALA A 89 9.03 -2.67 -0.72
C ALA A 89 8.12 -1.65 -0.07
N GLY A 90 7.37 -2.07 0.96
CA GLY A 90 6.59 -1.19 1.81
C GLY A 90 7.10 -1.26 3.24
N LEU A 91 7.31 -0.08 3.84
CA LEU A 91 7.69 0.07 5.24
C LEU A 91 6.46 0.42 6.08
N GLY A 92 6.40 -0.11 7.30
CA GLY A 92 5.46 0.39 8.32
C GLY A 92 5.65 1.89 8.58
N ASP A 93 4.64 2.54 9.12
CA ASP A 93 4.69 3.97 9.44
C ASP A 93 5.29 4.19 10.84
N LEU A 94 5.89 5.35 11.11
CA LEU A 94 6.38 5.70 12.45
C LEU A 94 5.27 5.62 13.52
N ALA A 95 4.01 5.87 13.18
CA ALA A 95 2.87 5.68 14.09
C ALA A 95 2.76 4.24 14.64
N GLY A 96 3.31 3.25 13.93
CA GLY A 96 3.40 1.86 14.39
C GLY A 96 4.30 1.67 15.60
N LEU A 97 5.27 2.57 15.83
CA LEU A 97 6.10 2.56 17.05
C LEU A 97 5.23 2.84 18.29
N ASP A 98 4.40 3.89 18.23
CA ASP A 98 3.55 4.32 19.34
C ASP A 98 2.41 3.32 19.60
N LYS A 99 1.89 2.68 18.54
CA LYS A 99 0.84 1.66 18.66
C LYS A 99 1.36 0.27 19.04
N GLY A 100 2.67 0.03 18.97
CA GLY A 100 3.27 -1.28 19.19
C GLY A 100 2.86 -2.35 18.16
N LEU A 101 2.40 -1.92 16.99
CA LEU A 101 1.92 -2.80 15.91
C LEU A 101 2.51 -2.31 14.59
N TYR A 102 3.05 -3.22 13.79
CA TYR A 102 3.60 -2.93 12.46
C TYR A 102 4.56 -1.73 12.40
N ALA A 103 5.33 -1.50 13.47
CA ALA A 103 6.42 -0.53 13.49
C ALA A 103 7.37 -0.73 12.29
N PRO A 104 8.02 0.32 11.77
CA PRO A 104 8.90 0.23 10.61
C PRO A 104 10.06 -0.73 10.90
N ASP A 105 10.23 -1.72 10.04
CA ASP A 105 11.28 -2.72 10.14
C ASP A 105 12.02 -2.87 8.81
N LEU A 106 13.03 -2.02 8.63
CA LEU A 106 13.92 -2.07 7.47
C LEU A 106 14.77 -3.35 7.44
N ALA A 107 15.07 -3.95 8.60
CA ALA A 107 15.84 -5.18 8.64
C ALA A 107 15.03 -6.32 8.04
N ARG A 108 13.75 -6.44 8.39
CA ARG A 108 12.83 -7.42 7.79
C ARG A 108 12.68 -7.24 6.29
N ILE A 109 12.57 -6.00 5.80
CA ILE A 109 12.47 -5.72 4.36
C ILE A 109 13.69 -6.25 3.61
N LYS A 110 14.89 -6.14 4.18
CA LYS A 110 16.14 -6.54 3.52
C LYS A 110 16.32 -8.06 3.40
N VAL A 111 15.67 -8.87 4.24
CA VAL A 111 15.87 -10.33 4.29
C VAL A 111 15.65 -10.99 2.93
N ASP A 112 14.60 -10.59 2.22
CA ASP A 112 14.22 -11.22 0.94
C ASP A 112 14.57 -10.33 -0.27
N LEU A 113 15.35 -9.27 -0.07
CA LEU A 113 15.61 -8.27 -1.11
C LEU A 113 16.64 -8.80 -2.13
N ASN A 114 16.29 -8.74 -3.42
CA ASN A 114 17.24 -9.09 -4.46
C ASN A 114 18.23 -7.93 -4.71
N THR A 115 19.42 -8.03 -4.13
CA THR A 115 20.45 -6.97 -4.20
C THR A 115 21.08 -6.79 -5.58
N SER A 116 20.79 -7.66 -6.54
CA SER A 116 21.23 -7.49 -7.94
C SER A 116 20.35 -6.54 -8.75
N LYS A 117 19.22 -6.10 -8.19
CA LYS A 117 18.22 -5.26 -8.86
C LYS A 117 18.03 -3.93 -8.15
N ALA A 118 17.56 -2.93 -8.90
CA ALA A 118 17.09 -1.67 -8.33
C ALA A 118 15.91 -1.91 -7.38
N SER A 119 15.70 -1.00 -6.44
CA SER A 119 14.65 -1.13 -5.42
C SER A 119 13.89 0.18 -5.24
N ILE A 120 12.57 0.09 -5.11
CA ILE A 120 11.68 1.19 -4.71
C ILE A 120 11.20 0.90 -3.29
N LEU A 121 11.38 1.85 -2.39
CA LEU A 121 10.83 1.81 -1.04
C LEU A 121 9.63 2.76 -0.95
N LEU A 122 8.48 2.21 -0.59
CA LEU A 122 7.25 2.92 -0.32
C LEU A 122 7.17 3.21 1.19
N THR A 123 7.11 4.49 1.55
CA THR A 123 6.98 4.95 2.93
C THR A 123 6.12 6.21 2.97
N HIS A 124 5.34 6.37 4.04
CA HIS A 124 4.48 7.53 4.28
C HIS A 124 5.16 8.51 5.23
N GLN A 125 6.36 8.93 4.86
CA GLN A 125 7.19 9.86 5.64
C GLN A 125 7.64 10.98 4.71
N PRO A 126 7.07 12.19 4.80
CA PRO A 126 7.38 13.31 3.91
C PRO A 126 8.78 13.89 4.11
#